data_AF-A0A3R8TSP8-F1
#
_entry.id   AF-A0A3R8TSP8-F1
#
_cell.length_a   1.000
_cell.length_b   1.000
_cell.length_c   1.000
_cell.angle_alpha   90.00
_cell.angle_beta   90.00
_cell.angle_gamma   90.00
#
_symmetry.space_group_name_H-M   'P 1'
#
loop_
_entity.id
_entity.type
_entity.pdbx_description
1 polymer ?
#
loop_
_entity_poly.entity_id
_entity_poly.type
_entity_poly.pdbx_seq_one_letter_code
_entity_poly.pdbx_strand_id
1 'polypeptide(L)'
;MSEALYFTSANEDMFGGIQLDDAAPGFLLRTGTRTLDARGCRAMLPAGGTATLQERVNTFFDAAPAGLPLLVGALPFDPTGWDVLYQPVSLMNALPSGDNGVPAFVGDIRSEPTPDAYARAVEHALDTLANPYTPLRKVVLARSLHVNATAPIDPHALALRLGQDAGVAPFVAALPGD
;
A
#
# COMPACT_ATOMS: atom_id res chain seq x y z
N MET A 1 6.20 -40.93 21.23
CA MET A 1 6.89 -40.32 22.38
C MET A 1 8.26 -39.85 21.92
N SER A 2 8.65 -38.64 22.32
CA SER A 2 9.96 -37.97 22.19
C SER A 2 10.48 -37.68 20.77
N GLU A 3 11.12 -36.55 20.46
CA GLU A 3 11.36 -35.27 21.16
C GLU A 3 11.95 -34.34 20.10
N ALA A 4 11.38 -33.15 19.90
CA ALA A 4 11.96 -32.14 19.01
C ALA A 4 12.94 -31.29 19.81
N LEU A 5 14.22 -31.36 19.45
CA LEU A 5 15.27 -30.53 20.03
C LEU A 5 15.21 -29.12 19.42
N TYR A 6 14.96 -28.18 20.33
CA TYR A 6 15.08 -26.73 20.17
C TYR A 6 16.43 -26.31 19.59
N PHE A 7 16.40 -25.44 18.59
CA PHE A 7 17.44 -24.44 18.39
C PHE A 7 16.82 -23.06 18.60
N THR A 8 17.02 -22.54 19.81
CA THR A 8 16.77 -21.15 20.17
C THR A 8 17.78 -20.26 19.46
N SER A 9 17.31 -19.35 18.60
CA SER A 9 18.08 -18.17 18.20
C SER A 9 17.40 -16.96 18.84
N ALA A 10 17.88 -16.58 20.02
CA ALA A 10 17.54 -15.32 20.66
C ALA A 10 18.24 -14.19 19.88
N ASN A 11 17.46 -13.45 19.07
CA ASN A 11 17.72 -12.06 18.64
C ASN A 11 16.52 -11.49 17.85
N GLU A 12 15.30 -11.80 18.28
CA GLU A 12 14.07 -11.17 17.77
C GLU A 12 13.42 -10.44 18.93
N ASP A 13 13.81 -9.20 19.20
CA ASP A 13 13.04 -8.27 20.05
C ASP A 13 13.69 -6.89 19.97
N MET A 14 13.41 -6.15 18.88
CA MET A 14 13.37 -4.67 18.90
C MET A 14 12.94 -3.98 17.59
N PHE A 15 12.62 -4.74 16.53
CA PHE A 15 11.91 -4.23 15.36
C PHE A 15 10.88 -5.26 14.97
N GLY A 16 9.62 -5.03 15.35
CA GLY A 16 8.51 -5.97 15.10
C GLY A 16 8.52 -6.41 13.65
N GLY A 17 8.71 -7.72 13.44
CA GLY A 17 8.69 -8.32 12.12
C GLY A 17 7.35 -8.02 11.46
N ILE A 18 7.38 -7.27 10.37
CA ILE A 18 6.22 -7.09 9.51
C ILE A 18 6.00 -8.43 8.81
N GLN A 19 5.15 -9.28 9.39
CA GLN A 19 4.73 -10.52 8.77
C GLN A 19 3.54 -10.21 7.87
N LEU A 20 3.79 -10.11 6.57
CA LEU A 20 2.71 -10.16 5.58
C LEU A 20 2.13 -11.57 5.64
N ASP A 21 0.83 -11.66 5.88
CA ASP A 21 0.11 -12.94 5.92
C ASP A 21 0.34 -13.72 4.61
N ASP A 22 0.51 -15.04 4.67
CA ASP A 22 0.77 -15.87 3.47
C ASP A 22 -0.47 -15.90 2.54
N ALA A 23 -1.62 -15.53 3.09
CA ALA A 23 -2.88 -15.28 2.41
C ALA A 23 -3.06 -13.82 1.92
N ALA A 24 -2.08 -12.94 2.15
CA ALA A 24 -2.19 -11.52 1.81
C ALA A 24 -2.45 -11.35 0.30
N PRO A 25 -3.38 -10.45 -0.08
CA PRO A 25 -3.61 -10.13 -1.47
C PRO A 25 -2.28 -9.67 -2.07
N GLY A 26 -1.82 -10.36 -3.12
CA GLY A 26 -0.58 -10.02 -3.79
C GLY A 26 -0.56 -8.58 -4.28
N PHE A 27 0.55 -8.15 -4.86
CA PHE A 27 0.64 -6.84 -5.47
C PHE A 27 0.07 -6.86 -6.90
N LEU A 28 -0.80 -5.91 -7.22
CA LEU A 28 -1.29 -5.67 -8.58
C LEU A 28 -1.00 -4.22 -8.97
N LEU A 29 -0.48 -4.00 -10.17
CA LEU A 29 -0.37 -2.67 -10.76
C LEU A 29 -0.67 -2.76 -12.26
N ARG A 30 -1.60 -1.94 -12.75
CA ARG A 30 -1.86 -1.81 -14.19
C ARG A 30 -1.51 -0.41 -14.66
N THR A 31 -0.69 -0.33 -15.70
CA THR A 31 -0.27 0.93 -16.33
C THR A 31 -0.33 0.80 -17.84
N GLY A 32 -1.24 1.54 -18.48
CA GLY A 32 -1.47 1.41 -19.92
C GLY A 32 -1.78 -0.05 -20.32
N THR A 33 -0.94 -0.63 -21.17
CA THR A 33 -1.05 -2.03 -21.63
C THR A 33 -0.32 -3.04 -20.75
N ARG A 34 0.38 -2.60 -19.70
CA ARG A 34 1.18 -3.47 -18.82
C ARG A 34 0.44 -3.78 -17.53
N THR A 35 0.53 -5.05 -17.12
CA THR A 35 0.06 -5.52 -15.83
C THR A 35 1.23 -6.17 -15.11
N LEU A 36 1.42 -5.79 -13.84
CA LEU A 36 2.29 -6.46 -12.90
C LEU A 36 1.41 -7.08 -11.82
N ASP A 37 1.22 -8.41 -11.88
CA ASP A 37 0.55 -9.19 -10.84
C ASP A 37 1.63 -10.05 -10.16
N ALA A 38 1.95 -9.72 -8.92
CA ALA A 38 3.02 -10.31 -8.13
C ALA A 38 2.45 -11.03 -6.90
N ARG A 39 2.91 -12.26 -6.65
CA ARG A 39 2.35 -13.15 -5.64
C ARG A 39 3.40 -13.62 -4.64
N GLY A 40 2.97 -13.76 -3.40
CA GLY A 40 3.77 -14.21 -2.26
C GLY A 40 4.82 -13.19 -1.82
N CYS A 41 5.30 -13.32 -0.59
CA CYS A 41 6.41 -12.56 -0.06
C CYS A 41 7.62 -13.49 0.09
N ARG A 42 8.70 -13.25 -0.66
CA ARG A 42 9.95 -14.00 -0.51
C ARG A 42 10.84 -13.41 0.58
N ALA A 43 10.96 -12.09 0.57
CA ALA A 43 11.78 -11.34 1.52
C ALA A 43 11.27 -9.91 1.61
N MET A 44 11.15 -9.41 2.85
CA MET A 44 10.84 -8.01 3.12
C MET A 44 12.10 -7.16 2.96
N LEU A 45 11.94 -5.96 2.41
CA LEU A 45 12.92 -4.90 2.61
C LEU A 45 12.80 -4.41 4.07
N PRO A 46 13.91 -4.23 4.81
CA PRO A 46 13.84 -3.62 6.13
C PRO A 46 13.13 -2.25 6.07
N ALA A 47 12.11 -2.08 6.92
CA ALA A 47 11.22 -0.93 6.87
C ALA A 47 11.89 0.39 7.25
N GLY A 48 11.36 1.50 6.73
CA GLY A 48 11.61 2.85 7.26
C GLY A 48 11.50 3.96 6.20
N GLY A 49 12.02 5.13 6.51
CA GLY A 49 11.77 6.35 5.73
C GLY A 49 12.45 6.42 4.36
N THR A 50 11.87 7.25 3.50
CA THR A 50 12.30 7.50 2.11
C THR A 50 13.76 7.98 1.99
N ALA A 51 14.29 8.67 3.00
CA ALA A 51 15.67 9.14 3.02
C ALA A 51 16.71 8.01 2.96
N THR A 52 16.36 6.82 3.48
CA THR A 52 17.24 5.64 3.53
C THR A 52 16.93 4.60 2.45
N LEU A 53 15.88 4.83 1.66
CA LEU A 53 15.34 3.83 0.73
C LEU A 53 16.41 3.32 -0.25
N GLN A 54 17.18 4.23 -0.86
CA GLN A 54 18.21 3.86 -1.83
C GLN A 54 19.28 2.93 -1.23
N GLU A 55 19.80 3.27 -0.06
CA GLU A 55 20.84 2.48 0.61
C GLU A 55 20.34 1.08 0.96
N ARG A 56 19.10 0.99 1.47
CA ARG A 56 18.48 -0.30 1.81
C ARG A 56 18.22 -1.16 0.59
N VAL A 57 17.71 -0.57 -0.50
CA VAL A 57 17.46 -1.30 -1.75
C VAL A 57 18.77 -1.83 -2.34
N ASN A 58 19.84 -1.01 -2.33
CA ASN A 58 21.16 -1.45 -2.78
C ASN A 58 21.68 -2.59 -1.90
N THR A 59 21.66 -2.42 -0.58
CA THR A 59 22.08 -3.46 0.38
C THR A 59 21.30 -4.76 0.17
N PHE A 60 19.99 -4.66 -0.07
CA PHE A 60 19.13 -5.80 -0.33
C PHE A 60 19.56 -6.57 -1.58
N PHE A 61 19.82 -5.89 -2.70
CA PHE A 61 20.20 -6.56 -3.95
C PHE A 61 21.70 -6.93 -4.03
N ASP A 62 22.58 -6.20 -3.35
CA ASP A 62 24.01 -6.51 -3.24
C ASP A 62 24.27 -7.79 -2.46
N ALA A 63 23.36 -8.15 -1.54
CA ALA A 63 23.34 -9.46 -0.88
C ALA A 63 23.02 -10.62 -1.84
N ALA A 64 22.78 -10.34 -3.12
CA ALA A 64 22.40 -11.29 -4.17
C ALA A 64 21.26 -12.24 -3.74
N PRO A 65 20.11 -11.70 -3.30
CA PRO A 65 18.99 -12.52 -2.86
C PRO A 65 18.50 -13.36 -4.04
N ALA A 66 18.38 -14.67 -3.83
CA ALA A 66 17.72 -15.53 -4.80
C ALA A 66 16.29 -15.00 -5.05
N GLY A 67 15.78 -15.09 -6.28
CA GLY A 67 14.41 -14.69 -6.61
C GLY A 67 14.32 -13.65 -7.73
N LEU A 68 13.20 -12.95 -7.78
CA LEU A 68 12.93 -11.96 -8.82
C LEU A 68 13.75 -10.67 -8.59
N PRO A 69 14.30 -10.04 -9.63
CA PRO A 69 15.10 -8.82 -9.50
C PRO A 69 14.22 -7.56 -9.37
N LEU A 70 13.24 -7.58 -8.47
CA LEU A 70 12.32 -6.47 -8.25
C LEU A 70 11.73 -6.49 -6.83
N LEU A 71 11.37 -5.29 -6.35
CA LEU A 71 10.58 -5.09 -5.13
C LEU A 71 9.22 -4.47 -5.52
N VAL A 72 8.18 -4.84 -4.80
CA VAL A 72 6.82 -4.29 -4.93
C VAL A 72 6.32 -3.82 -3.57
N GLY A 73 5.31 -2.94 -3.57
CA GLY A 73 4.66 -2.48 -2.35
C GLY A 73 4.30 -1.00 -2.39
N ALA A 74 4.29 -0.35 -1.24
CA ALA A 74 3.83 1.04 -1.09
C ALA A 74 4.79 1.88 -0.24
N LEU A 75 4.82 3.17 -0.57
CA LEU A 75 5.54 4.22 0.17
C LEU A 75 4.52 5.18 0.79
N PRO A 76 4.67 5.56 2.07
CA PRO A 76 3.78 6.52 2.71
C PRO A 76 3.99 7.94 2.17
N PHE A 77 2.96 8.80 2.34
CA PHE A 77 3.06 10.22 2.04
C PHE A 77 4.05 10.94 2.97
N ASP A 78 4.05 10.58 4.26
CA ASP A 78 5.03 11.07 5.22
C ASP A 78 6.41 10.44 4.90
N PRO A 79 7.42 11.24 4.54
CA PRO A 79 8.73 10.73 4.14
C PRO A 79 9.46 10.00 5.28
N THR A 80 9.05 10.22 6.54
CA THR A 80 9.59 9.56 7.72
C THR A 80 8.82 8.30 8.11
N GLY A 81 7.63 8.11 7.53
CA GLY A 81 6.81 6.92 7.73
C GLY A 81 7.50 5.66 7.22
N TRP A 82 7.08 4.51 7.74
CA TRP A 82 7.63 3.22 7.34
C TRP A 82 7.04 2.77 6.00
N ASP A 83 7.92 2.40 5.09
CA ASP A 83 7.55 1.76 3.84
C ASP A 83 7.23 0.27 4.02
N VAL A 84 6.52 -0.26 3.04
CA VAL A 84 6.17 -1.68 2.98
C VAL A 84 6.57 -2.15 1.60
N LEU A 85 7.80 -2.64 1.47
CA LEU A 85 8.36 -3.14 0.23
C LEU A 85 8.85 -4.58 0.42
N TYR A 86 8.60 -5.44 -0.57
CA TYR A 86 9.01 -6.84 -0.52
C TYR A 86 9.34 -7.38 -1.91
N GLN A 87 10.20 -8.40 -1.93
CA GLN A 87 10.50 -9.20 -3.11
C GLN A 87 9.41 -10.26 -3.27
N PRO A 88 8.67 -10.29 -4.39
CA PRO A 88 7.65 -11.30 -4.59
C PRO A 88 8.25 -12.66 -4.95
N VAL A 89 7.47 -13.73 -4.77
CA VAL A 89 7.87 -15.09 -5.15
C VAL A 89 7.70 -15.33 -6.65
N SER A 90 6.62 -14.81 -7.24
CA SER A 90 6.29 -15.07 -8.65
C SER A 90 5.53 -13.90 -9.29
N LEU A 91 5.56 -13.86 -10.63
CA LEU A 91 4.72 -12.97 -11.43
C LEU A 91 3.70 -13.79 -12.22
N MET A 92 2.46 -13.34 -12.25
CA MET A 92 1.39 -13.95 -13.04
C MET A 92 1.27 -13.24 -14.39
N ASN A 93 1.18 -14.03 -15.46
CA ASN A 93 1.06 -13.52 -16.84
C ASN A 93 -0.39 -13.20 -17.26
N ALA A 94 -1.39 -13.61 -16.45
CA ALA A 94 -2.80 -13.56 -16.84
C ALA A 94 -3.60 -12.68 -15.87
N LEU A 95 -4.42 -11.79 -16.44
CA LEU A 95 -5.44 -11.06 -15.69
C LEU A 95 -6.55 -12.04 -15.27
N PRO A 96 -7.06 -11.94 -14.03
CA PRO A 96 -8.35 -12.54 -13.71
C PRO A 96 -9.38 -11.93 -14.68
N SER A 97 -9.92 -12.77 -15.56
CA SER A 97 -10.97 -12.39 -16.50
C SER A 97 -12.29 -12.73 -15.84
N GLY A 98 -13.01 -11.73 -15.35
CA GLY A 98 -14.30 -11.94 -14.71
C GLY A 98 -15.11 -10.66 -14.73
N ASP A 99 -16.10 -10.60 -15.62
CA ASP A 99 -17.22 -9.67 -15.50
C ASP A 99 -18.22 -10.28 -14.51
N ASN A 100 -17.84 -10.28 -13.24
CA ASN A 100 -18.80 -10.59 -12.19
C ASN A 100 -19.64 -9.33 -12.00
N GLY A 101 -20.89 -9.40 -12.46
CA GLY A 101 -21.85 -8.30 -12.33
C GLY A 101 -21.81 -7.66 -10.95
N VAL A 102 -21.87 -6.33 -10.93
CA VAL A 102 -21.63 -5.55 -9.72
C VAL A 102 -22.81 -5.70 -8.76
N PRO A 103 -22.64 -6.29 -7.55
CA PRO A 103 -23.66 -6.16 -6.53
C PRO A 103 -23.76 -4.69 -6.12
N ALA A 104 -24.98 -4.20 -5.94
CA ALA A 104 -25.19 -2.86 -5.40
C ALA A 104 -24.46 -2.73 -4.05
N PHE A 105 -23.75 -1.62 -3.84
CA PHE A 105 -23.14 -1.34 -2.54
C PHE A 105 -24.24 -1.21 -1.49
N VAL A 106 -24.10 -1.98 -0.41
CA VAL A 106 -24.93 -1.87 0.79
C VAL A 106 -23.99 -1.64 1.96
N GLY A 107 -24.21 -0.56 2.69
CA GLY A 107 -23.33 -0.14 3.78
C GLY A 107 -23.44 1.34 4.11
N ASP A 108 -22.52 1.78 4.95
CA ASP A 108 -22.42 3.17 5.42
C ASP A 108 -21.22 3.87 4.82
N ILE A 109 -21.38 5.15 4.49
CA ILE A 109 -20.28 6.02 4.04
C ILE A 109 -20.27 7.25 4.94
N ARG A 110 -19.13 7.53 5.57
CA ARG A 110 -18.93 8.69 6.45
C ARG A 110 -17.76 9.53 5.95
N SER A 111 -17.92 10.85 5.98
CA SER A 111 -16.83 11.78 5.65
C SER A 111 -15.99 12.08 6.87
N GLU A 112 -14.67 12.00 6.72
CA GLU A 112 -13.70 12.30 7.77
C GLU A 112 -12.62 13.27 7.22
N PRO A 113 -12.62 14.55 7.62
CA PRO A 113 -13.61 15.23 8.48
C PRO A 113 -14.95 15.49 7.78
N THR A 114 -15.92 16.06 8.49
CA THR A 114 -17.20 16.48 7.89
C THR A 114 -16.99 17.54 6.80
N PRO A 115 -17.91 17.68 5.82
CA PRO A 115 -17.79 18.67 4.76
C PRO A 115 -17.56 20.11 5.27
N ASP A 116 -18.32 20.54 6.28
CA ASP A 116 -18.19 21.89 6.86
C ASP A 116 -16.85 22.09 7.59
N ALA A 117 -16.35 21.04 8.25
CA ALA A 117 -15.04 21.09 8.88
C ALA A 117 -13.92 21.17 7.82
N TYR A 118 -14.04 20.44 6.72
CA TYR A 118 -13.11 20.52 5.61
C TYR A 118 -13.15 21.90 4.93
N ALA A 119 -14.34 22.48 4.73
CA ALA A 119 -14.49 23.83 4.17
C ALA A 119 -13.78 24.88 5.02
N ARG A 120 -13.93 24.84 6.35
CA ARG A 120 -13.20 25.73 7.27
C ARG A 120 -11.69 25.52 7.22
N ALA A 121 -11.22 24.28 7.05
CA ALA A 121 -9.79 24.01 6.87
C ALA A 121 -9.26 24.63 5.57
N VAL A 122 -10.05 24.59 4.49
CA VAL A 122 -9.73 25.25 3.22
C VAL A 122 -9.69 26.77 3.36
N GLU A 123 -10.67 27.39 4.03
CA GLU A 123 -10.68 28.84 4.31
C GLU A 123 -9.41 29.26 5.06
N HIS A 124 -9.05 28.52 6.12
CA HIS A 124 -7.84 28.78 6.89
C HIS A 124 -6.55 28.66 6.05
N ALA A 125 -6.49 27.67 5.16
CA ALA A 125 -5.37 27.50 4.24
C ALA A 125 -5.26 28.68 3.26
N LEU A 126 -6.38 29.20 2.75
CA LEU A 126 -6.42 30.36 1.87
C LEU A 126 -5.95 31.63 2.59
N ASP A 127 -6.42 31.87 3.81
CA ASP A 127 -5.97 33.00 4.63
C ASP A 127 -4.47 32.94 4.90
N THR A 128 -3.96 31.73 5.17
CA THR A 128 -2.52 31.51 5.35
C THR A 128 -1.76 31.85 4.07
N LEU A 129 -2.19 31.36 2.91
CA LEU A 129 -1.55 31.63 1.62
C LEU A 129 -1.61 33.12 1.21
N ALA A 130 -2.64 33.85 1.65
CA ALA A 130 -2.78 35.28 1.38
C ALA A 130 -1.83 36.14 2.24
N ASN A 131 -1.28 35.60 3.34
CA ASN A 131 -0.38 36.33 4.21
C ASN A 131 1.01 36.51 3.54
N PRO A 132 1.44 37.74 3.20
CA PRO A 132 2.71 37.97 2.52
C PRO A 132 3.94 37.59 3.37
N TYR A 133 3.77 37.40 4.66
CA TYR A 133 4.84 37.00 5.58
C TYR A 133 4.97 35.47 5.74
N THR A 134 4.08 34.67 5.14
CA THR A 134 4.26 33.21 5.10
C THR A 134 5.10 32.80 3.88
N PRO A 135 6.04 31.86 4.01
CA PRO A 135 6.73 31.29 2.85
C PRO A 135 5.88 30.25 2.11
N LEU A 136 4.72 29.84 2.64
CA LEU A 136 3.86 28.81 2.03
C LEU A 136 3.24 29.34 0.73
N ARG A 137 3.49 28.65 -0.39
CA ARG A 137 3.00 29.06 -1.73
C ARG A 137 1.92 28.15 -2.31
N LYS A 138 1.85 26.91 -1.82
CA LYS A 138 0.87 25.91 -2.22
C LYS A 138 0.67 24.96 -1.06
N VAL A 139 -0.59 24.58 -0.85
CA VAL A 139 -0.97 23.49 0.05
C VAL A 139 -1.99 22.63 -0.67
N VAL A 140 -1.89 21.33 -0.46
CA VAL A 140 -2.91 20.37 -0.86
C VAL A 140 -3.51 19.83 0.41
N LEU A 141 -4.80 20.09 0.61
CA LEU A 141 -5.57 19.45 1.67
C LEU A 141 -6.22 18.19 1.11
N ALA A 142 -6.40 17.20 1.99
CA ALA A 142 -7.07 15.96 1.68
C ALA A 142 -8.11 15.65 2.75
N ARG A 143 -9.11 14.85 2.38
CA ARG A 143 -10.11 14.29 3.28
C ARG A 143 -10.39 12.85 2.90
N SER A 144 -10.84 12.08 3.87
CA SER A 144 -11.14 10.66 3.72
C SER A 144 -12.65 10.41 3.67
N LEU A 145 -13.02 9.29 3.05
CA LEU A 145 -14.33 8.68 3.21
C LEU A 145 -14.13 7.32 3.86
N HIS A 146 -14.74 7.12 5.02
CA HIS A 146 -14.76 5.84 5.69
C HIS A 146 -15.99 5.05 5.20
N VAL A 147 -15.72 3.94 4.51
CA VAL A 147 -16.74 3.08 3.91
C VAL A 147 -16.82 1.77 4.68
N ASN A 148 -17.99 1.45 5.23
CA ASN A 148 -18.28 0.18 5.88
C ASN A 148 -19.30 -0.60 5.04
N ALA A 149 -18.85 -1.61 4.32
CA ALA A 149 -19.71 -2.50 3.55
C ALA A 149 -20.31 -3.60 4.41
N THR A 150 -21.54 -4.05 4.12
CA THR A 150 -22.15 -5.19 4.82
C THR A 150 -21.56 -6.54 4.41
N ALA A 151 -20.77 -6.57 3.32
CA ALA A 151 -20.10 -7.75 2.81
C ALA A 151 -18.61 -7.44 2.53
N PRO A 152 -17.70 -8.44 2.58
CA PRO A 152 -16.29 -8.23 2.27
C PRO A 152 -16.07 -7.64 0.87
N ILE A 153 -15.13 -6.70 0.76
CA ILE A 153 -14.73 -6.10 -0.51
C ILE A 153 -13.59 -6.94 -1.08
N ASP A 154 -13.75 -7.45 -2.31
CA ASP A 154 -12.66 -8.06 -3.07
C ASP A 154 -11.80 -6.95 -3.71
N PRO A 155 -10.54 -6.76 -3.26
CA PRO A 155 -9.68 -5.70 -3.77
C PRO A 155 -9.29 -5.91 -5.24
N HIS A 156 -9.14 -7.15 -5.70
CA HIS A 156 -8.78 -7.43 -7.09
C HIS A 156 -9.96 -7.16 -8.03
N ALA A 157 -11.18 -7.57 -7.64
CA ALA A 157 -12.38 -7.24 -8.40
C ALA A 157 -12.60 -5.73 -8.50
N LEU A 158 -12.38 -4.99 -7.40
CA LEU A 158 -12.46 -3.53 -7.40
C LEU A 158 -11.41 -2.89 -8.31
N ALA A 159 -10.15 -3.34 -8.25
CA ALA A 159 -9.08 -2.85 -9.11
C ALA A 159 -9.34 -3.11 -10.61
N LEU A 160 -9.87 -4.28 -10.95
CA LEU A 160 -10.26 -4.61 -12.34
C LEU A 160 -11.37 -3.68 -12.85
N ARG A 161 -12.33 -3.34 -11.99
CA ARG A 161 -13.41 -2.40 -12.32
C ARG A 161 -12.89 -0.97 -12.48
N LEU A 162 -12.04 -0.50 -11.58
CA LEU A 162 -11.41 0.82 -11.69
C LEU A 162 -10.59 0.93 -12.98
N GLY A 163 -9.92 -0.15 -13.38
CA GLY A 163 -9.16 -0.23 -14.63
C GLY A 163 -9.99 -0.29 -15.92
N GLN A 164 -11.32 -0.20 -15.86
CA GLN A 164 -12.14 0.02 -17.05
C GLN A 164 -12.09 1.49 -17.51
N ASP A 165 -11.73 2.41 -16.62
CA ASP A 165 -11.42 3.79 -16.97
C ASP A 165 -9.98 3.87 -17.50
N ALA A 166 -9.83 4.27 -18.75
CA ALA A 166 -8.53 4.39 -19.41
C ALA A 166 -7.60 5.44 -18.77
N GLY A 167 -8.14 6.38 -17.99
CA GLY A 167 -7.39 7.38 -17.25
C GLY A 167 -6.82 6.90 -15.91
N VAL A 168 -7.17 5.68 -15.48
CA VAL A 168 -6.81 5.15 -14.15
C VAL A 168 -5.71 4.10 -14.26
N ALA A 169 -4.74 4.17 -13.36
CA ALA A 169 -3.76 3.11 -13.12
C ALA A 169 -4.14 2.37 -11.82
N PRO A 170 -5.00 1.34 -11.86
CA PRO A 170 -5.43 0.65 -10.65
C PRO A 170 -4.28 -0.15 -10.06
N PHE A 171 -4.21 -0.15 -8.73
CA PHE A 171 -3.24 -0.94 -7.98
C PHE A 171 -3.88 -1.57 -6.73
N VAL A 172 -3.29 -2.69 -6.30
CA VAL A 172 -3.55 -3.35 -5.02
C VAL A 172 -2.19 -3.59 -4.39
N ALA A 173 -2.03 -3.20 -3.13
CA ALA A 173 -0.84 -3.48 -2.35
C ALA A 173 -1.29 -4.00 -0.98
N ALA A 174 -0.79 -5.18 -0.58
CA ALA A 174 -0.91 -5.62 0.80
C ALA A 174 -0.16 -4.65 1.70
N LEU A 175 -0.83 -4.24 2.77
CA LEU A 175 -0.25 -3.50 3.87
C LEU A 175 -0.29 -4.40 5.12
N PRO A 176 0.60 -4.17 6.09
CA PRO A 176 0.51 -4.82 7.39
C PRO A 176 -0.87 -4.56 7.99
N GLY A 177 -1.45 -5.56 8.65
CA GLY A 177 -2.60 -5.32 9.51
C GLY A 177 -2.20 -4.47 10.72
N ASP A 178 -3.18 -3.76 11.29
CA ASP A 178 -3.06 -3.20 12.64
C ASP A 178 -3.16 -4.31 13.70
#